data_AF-A0A9D1AA25-F1
#
_entry.id   AF-A0A9D1AA25-F1
#
_cell.length_a   1.000
_cell.length_b   1.000
_cell.length_c   1.000
_cell.angle_alpha   90.00
_cell.angle_beta   90.00
_cell.angle_gamma   90.00
#
_symmetry.space_group_name_H-M   'P 1'
#
loop_
_entity.id
_entity.type
_entity.pdbx_description
1 polymer ?
#
loop_
_entity_poly.entity_id
_entity_poly.type
_entity_poly.pdbx_seq_one_letter_code
_entity_poly.pdbx_strand_id
1 'polypeptide(L)'
;MSRLQIKYILLNLIFWMMCCAMYGYATIFLQDRGLASGQIGLVKGGACVLMIILSPYFSTAILKIPGLGLRKMMGGMMLLILGMCGVLCLRNLPLLLLMALSTLINFLILAMMPLMSNMGMAYMQAGEKVNYGVARGMGSFSYAVSAALFGYFTESAGGDVVLYACLGAGILGLLLLVNMPELPVERKEQPESMKGKYFKTMGKYKSFLGILTGFALAFAATTALETYLIHIVNHLGGGDFFFGIGIFSAAASEGVMMALTPLLLRRYKSIQLLGVSAAAFIVRNFLICLAPNLGILMAGELLQGVSYGLLIAVIAYYVAETLQSEEQILGHTSVTIFVNGIGATFGNVAGGMLQEHFGLNAMYGAVCIWSAAGGLLVLALVRRIQQARKRARNV
;
A
#
# COMPACT_ATOMS: atom_id res chain seq x y z
N MET A 1 18.73 -23.54 0.44
CA MET A 1 18.70 -22.06 0.49
C MET A 1 19.79 -21.57 1.43
N SER A 2 20.43 -20.42 1.16
CA SER A 2 21.44 -19.86 2.06
C SER A 2 20.83 -19.46 3.41
N ARG A 3 21.63 -19.47 4.48
CA ARG A 3 21.17 -19.03 5.82
C ARG A 3 20.64 -17.60 5.79
N LEU A 4 21.27 -16.74 4.98
CA LEU A 4 20.85 -15.36 4.76
C LEU A 4 19.48 -15.26 4.05
N GLN A 5 19.24 -16.08 3.02
CA GLN A 5 17.95 -16.11 2.33
C GLN A 5 16.82 -16.51 3.28
N ILE A 6 17.04 -17.50 4.15
CA ILE A 6 16.04 -17.93 5.14
C ILE A 6 15.74 -16.78 6.11
N LYS A 7 16.77 -16.13 6.67
CA LYS A 7 16.58 -14.97 7.57
C LYS A 7 15.84 -13.83 6.88
N TYR A 8 16.14 -13.54 5.62
CA TYR A 8 15.48 -12.49 4.86
C TYR A 8 14.01 -12.81 4.55
N ILE A 9 13.70 -14.08 4.26
CA ILE A 9 12.31 -14.55 4.12
C ILE A 9 11.56 -14.41 5.45
N LEU A 10 12.13 -14.90 6.55
CA LEU A 10 11.50 -14.80 7.87
C LEU A 10 11.24 -13.34 8.27
N LEU A 11 12.18 -12.43 7.98
CA LEU A 11 11.98 -11.01 8.21
C LEU A 11 10.83 -10.45 7.37
N ASN A 12 10.70 -10.86 6.09
CA ASN A 12 9.55 -10.47 5.26
C ASN A 12 8.23 -11.02 5.83
N LEU A 13 8.19 -12.28 6.23
CA LEU A 13 6.99 -12.88 6.83
C LEU A 13 6.51 -12.06 8.05
N ILE A 14 7.43 -11.74 8.95
CA ILE A 14 7.15 -10.98 10.17
C ILE A 14 6.74 -9.55 9.86
N PHE A 15 7.47 -8.86 8.97
CA PHE A 15 7.17 -7.48 8.62
C PHE A 15 5.77 -7.34 8.01
N TRP A 16 5.39 -8.25 7.11
CA TRP A 16 4.07 -8.23 6.49
C TRP A 16 2.95 -8.65 7.44
N MET A 17 3.24 -9.50 8.44
CA MET A 17 2.32 -9.76 9.54
C MET A 17 2.09 -8.52 10.40
N MET A 18 3.15 -7.77 10.76
CA MET A 18 3.03 -6.48 11.47
C MET A 18 2.22 -5.47 10.65
N CYS A 19 2.45 -5.42 9.34
CA CYS A 19 1.69 -4.58 8.43
C CYS A 19 0.20 -4.95 8.42
N CYS A 20 -0.13 -6.24 8.35
CA CYS A 20 -1.51 -6.71 8.45
C CYS A 20 -2.13 -6.32 9.79
N ALA A 21 -1.41 -6.51 10.90
CA ALA A 21 -1.90 -6.27 12.25
C ALA A 21 -2.24 -4.79 12.50
N MET A 22 -1.29 -3.87 12.25
CA MET A 22 -1.48 -2.47 12.64
C MET A 22 -1.99 -1.58 11.50
N TYR A 23 -1.77 -1.92 10.24
CA TYR A 23 -2.27 -1.13 9.10
C TYR A 23 -3.52 -1.74 8.46
N GLY A 24 -3.55 -3.07 8.25
CA GLY A 24 -4.71 -3.78 7.69
C GLY A 24 -5.90 -3.79 8.66
N TYR A 25 -5.66 -4.17 9.91
CA TYR A 25 -6.66 -4.22 10.98
C TYR A 25 -6.77 -2.91 11.78
N ALA A 26 -6.13 -1.83 11.31
CA ALA A 26 -6.13 -0.53 11.98
C ALA A 26 -7.55 -0.06 12.32
N THR A 27 -8.49 -0.20 11.38
CA THR A 27 -9.87 0.25 11.55
C THR A 27 -10.57 -0.49 12.68
N ILE A 28 -10.47 -1.83 12.71
CA ILE A 28 -11.07 -2.66 13.78
C ILE A 28 -10.48 -2.27 15.14
N PHE A 29 -9.15 -2.23 15.24
CA PHE A 29 -8.48 -1.85 16.49
C PHE A 29 -8.91 -0.46 16.99
N LEU A 30 -8.96 0.53 16.10
CA LEU A 30 -9.32 1.89 16.48
C LEU A 30 -10.81 2.04 16.82
N GLN A 31 -11.67 1.31 16.11
CA GLN A 31 -13.11 1.28 16.38
C GLN A 31 -13.40 0.65 17.74
N ASP A 32 -12.71 -0.42 18.11
CA ASP A 32 -12.79 -1.04 19.44
C ASP A 32 -12.29 -0.11 20.56
N ARG A 33 -11.38 0.81 20.23
CA ARG A 33 -10.94 1.89 21.12
C ARG A 33 -11.86 3.11 21.09
N GLY A 34 -13.00 3.04 20.38
CA GLY A 34 -14.06 4.04 20.38
C GLY A 34 -13.88 5.18 19.37
N LEU A 35 -12.99 5.07 18.39
CA LEU A 35 -12.83 6.10 17.37
C LEU A 35 -13.97 6.07 16.35
N ALA A 36 -14.45 7.27 15.99
CA ALA A 36 -15.41 7.44 14.91
C ALA A 36 -14.75 7.29 13.52
N SER A 37 -15.57 7.05 12.49
CA SER A 37 -15.10 6.77 11.12
C SER A 37 -14.22 7.89 10.55
N GLY A 38 -14.56 9.16 10.80
CA GLY A 38 -13.79 10.33 10.40
C GLY A 38 -12.45 10.41 11.13
N GLN A 39 -12.39 10.08 12.42
CA GLN A 39 -11.14 10.02 13.18
C GLN A 39 -10.21 8.93 12.65
N ILE A 40 -10.75 7.75 12.32
CA ILE A 40 -9.99 6.67 11.67
C ILE A 40 -9.46 7.11 10.30
N GLY A 41 -10.28 7.84 9.55
CA GLY A 41 -9.90 8.43 8.26
C GLY A 41 -8.73 9.41 8.40
N LEU A 42 -8.74 10.25 9.43
CA LEU A 42 -7.63 11.16 9.75
C LEU A 42 -6.36 10.39 10.15
N VAL A 43 -6.47 9.30 10.92
CA VAL A 43 -5.32 8.47 11.30
C VAL A 43 -4.66 7.82 10.08
N LYS A 44 -5.44 7.13 9.23
CA LYS A 44 -4.90 6.47 8.03
C LYS A 44 -4.46 7.48 6.96
N GLY A 45 -5.22 8.56 6.78
CA GLY A 45 -4.89 9.63 5.85
C GLY A 45 -3.62 10.39 6.26
N GLY A 46 -3.47 10.68 7.55
CA GLY A 46 -2.28 11.31 8.13
C GLY A 46 -1.04 10.45 7.96
N ALA A 47 -1.16 9.13 8.13
CA ALA A 47 -0.05 8.20 7.91
C ALA A 47 0.44 8.23 6.46
N CYS A 48 -0.48 8.30 5.49
CA CYS A 48 -0.13 8.44 4.07
C CYS A 48 0.57 9.77 3.78
N VAL A 49 0.11 10.89 4.35
CA VAL A 49 0.77 12.21 4.22
C VAL A 49 2.18 12.17 4.78
N LEU A 50 2.35 11.65 6.00
CA LEU A 50 3.66 11.51 6.63
C LEU A 50 4.59 10.61 5.80
N MET A 51 4.07 9.52 5.22
CA MET A 51 4.84 8.65 4.34
C MET A 51 5.40 9.44 3.14
N ILE A 52 4.56 10.19 2.41
CA ILE A 52 5.03 10.97 1.25
C ILE A 52 6.12 11.97 1.65
N ILE A 53 5.90 12.69 2.75
CA ILE A 53 6.80 13.77 3.17
C ILE A 53 8.10 13.20 3.73
N LEU A 54 8.03 12.20 4.60
CA LEU A 54 9.15 11.73 5.41
C LEU A 54 9.92 10.54 4.80
N SER A 55 9.33 9.73 3.91
CA SER A 55 10.02 8.58 3.30
C SER A 55 11.33 8.94 2.58
N PRO A 56 11.44 10.08 1.84
CA PRO A 56 12.72 10.50 1.27
C PRO A 56 13.80 10.77 2.33
N TYR A 57 13.41 11.24 3.52
CA TYR A 57 14.35 11.57 4.59
C TYR A 57 15.00 10.33 5.18
N PHE A 58 14.30 9.20 5.32
CA PHE A 58 14.92 7.95 5.76
C PHE A 58 15.99 7.45 4.78
N SER A 59 15.71 7.55 3.48
CA SER A 59 16.65 7.13 2.44
C SER A 59 17.90 8.02 2.40
N THR A 60 17.74 9.32 2.63
CA THR A 60 18.88 10.27 2.71
C THR A 60 19.66 10.15 4.03
N ALA A 61 18.98 9.88 5.15
CA ALA A 61 19.60 9.75 6.47
C ALA A 61 20.63 8.62 6.51
N ILE A 62 20.33 7.47 5.89
CA ILE A 62 21.24 6.32 5.77
C ILE A 62 22.54 6.70 5.04
N LEU A 63 22.47 7.64 4.09
CA LEU A 63 23.63 8.09 3.33
C LEU A 63 24.45 9.16 4.08
N LYS A 64 23.78 10.04 4.84
CA LYS A 64 24.41 11.18 5.51
C LYS A 64 24.98 10.87 6.89
N ILE A 65 24.33 10.01 7.67
CA ILE A 65 24.70 9.78 9.07
C ILE A 65 25.77 8.68 9.15
N PRO A 66 26.99 8.98 9.64
CA PRO A 66 28.04 7.98 9.76
C PRO A 66 27.63 6.82 10.67
N GLY A 67 27.82 5.58 10.20
CA GLY A 67 27.52 4.38 10.97
C GLY A 67 26.03 3.98 10.99
N LEU A 68 25.14 4.73 10.32
CA LEU A 68 23.73 4.38 10.17
C LEU A 68 23.49 3.54 8.91
N GLY A 69 23.40 2.22 9.06
CA GLY A 69 23.02 1.32 7.97
C GLY A 69 21.50 1.07 7.89
N LEU A 70 21.07 0.40 6.81
CA LEU A 70 19.67 -0.07 6.63
C LEU A 70 19.18 -0.87 7.84
N ARG A 71 20.02 -1.77 8.36
CA ARG A 71 19.73 -2.60 9.53
C ARG A 71 19.41 -1.75 10.77
N LYS A 72 20.25 -0.76 11.07
CA LYS A 72 20.07 0.11 12.25
C LYS A 72 18.87 1.04 12.11
N MET A 73 18.63 1.58 10.91
CA MET A 73 17.43 2.37 10.61
C MET A 73 16.16 1.57 10.86
N MET A 74 16.05 0.39 10.24
CA MET A 74 14.89 -0.48 10.42
C MET A 74 14.73 -0.96 11.87
N GLY A 75 15.82 -1.26 12.57
CA GLY A 75 15.80 -1.63 13.97
C GLY A 75 15.30 -0.50 14.87
N GLY A 76 15.72 0.75 14.61
CA GLY A 76 15.21 1.94 15.28
C GLY A 76 13.71 2.14 15.04
N MET A 77 13.25 1.98 13.80
CA MET A 77 11.81 2.08 13.48
C MET A 77 10.99 0.98 14.17
N MET A 78 11.48 -0.27 14.18
CA MET A 78 10.84 -1.37 14.91
C MET A 78 10.78 -1.11 16.42
N LEU A 79 11.86 -0.60 17.03
CA LEU A 79 11.89 -0.23 18.45
C LEU A 79 10.89 0.89 18.77
N LEU A 80 10.80 1.90 17.91
CA LEU A 80 9.81 2.96 18.04
C LEU A 80 8.38 2.40 17.94
N ILE A 81 8.09 1.53 16.97
CA ILE A 81 6.80 0.84 16.86
C ILE A 81 6.49 0.06 18.13
N LEU A 82 7.44 -0.74 18.64
CA LEU A 82 7.26 -1.51 19.87
C LEU A 82 6.98 -0.62 21.09
N GLY A 83 7.72 0.48 21.23
CA GLY A 83 7.50 1.45 22.30
C GLY A 83 6.11 2.09 22.23
N MET A 84 5.68 2.52 21.04
CA MET A 84 4.34 3.09 20.82
C MET A 84 3.24 2.05 21.06
N CYS A 85 3.40 0.82 20.57
CA CYS A 85 2.47 -0.28 20.83
C CYS A 85 2.40 -0.61 22.34
N GLY A 86 3.52 -0.55 23.06
CA GLY A 86 3.55 -0.70 24.51
C GLY A 86 2.73 0.36 25.24
N VAL A 87 2.78 1.62 24.78
CA VAL A 87 1.90 2.69 25.29
C VAL A 87 0.44 2.42 24.93
N LEU A 88 0.15 1.93 23.71
CA LEU A 88 -1.20 1.58 23.29
C LEU A 88 -1.83 0.44 24.10
N CYS A 89 -1.04 -0.38 24.80
CA CYS A 89 -1.58 -1.37 25.75
C CYS A 89 -2.33 -0.70 26.92
N LEU A 90 -2.09 0.59 27.19
CA LEU A 90 -2.89 1.36 28.13
C LEU A 90 -4.25 1.65 27.50
N ARG A 91 -5.33 1.26 28.17
CA ARG A 91 -6.69 1.38 27.61
C ARG A 91 -7.23 2.81 27.66
N ASN A 92 -6.87 3.57 28.68
CA ASN A 92 -7.40 4.92 28.95
C ASN A 92 -6.44 6.02 28.44
N LEU A 93 -6.25 6.11 27.13
CA LEU A 93 -5.44 7.17 26.51
C LEU A 93 -6.32 8.35 26.08
N PRO A 94 -5.84 9.60 26.19
CA PRO A 94 -6.48 10.74 25.54
C PRO A 94 -6.62 10.50 24.04
N LEU A 95 -7.76 10.87 23.46
CA LEU A 95 -8.09 10.65 22.04
C LEU A 95 -6.96 11.11 21.10
N LEU A 96 -6.44 12.33 21.32
CA LEU A 96 -5.37 12.90 20.49
C LEU A 96 -4.10 12.06 20.53
N LEU A 97 -3.75 11.49 21.69
CA LEU A 97 -2.56 10.66 21.86
C LEU A 97 -2.74 9.31 21.15
N LEU A 98 -3.92 8.68 21.30
CA LEU A 98 -4.26 7.44 20.59
C LEU A 98 -4.18 7.61 19.07
N MET A 99 -4.76 8.71 18.54
CA MET A 99 -4.69 9.05 17.12
C MET A 99 -3.25 9.30 16.67
N ALA A 100 -2.47 10.08 17.43
CA ALA A 100 -1.09 10.40 17.09
C ALA A 100 -0.20 9.15 17.05
N LEU A 101 -0.26 8.30 18.08
CA LEU A 101 0.49 7.05 18.14
C LEU A 101 0.13 6.12 16.98
N SER A 102 -1.16 5.93 16.72
CA SER A 102 -1.63 5.05 15.65
C SER A 102 -1.24 5.56 14.26
N THR A 103 -1.27 6.88 14.06
CA THR A 103 -0.82 7.53 12.82
C THR A 103 0.68 7.30 12.61
N LEU A 104 1.48 7.48 13.66
CA LEU A 104 2.93 7.28 13.62
C LEU A 104 3.30 5.81 13.40
N ILE A 105 2.62 4.86 14.04
CA ILE A 105 2.83 3.43 13.81
C ILE A 105 2.54 3.07 12.34
N ASN A 106 1.37 3.48 11.82
CA ASN A 106 1.00 3.22 10.43
C ASN A 106 2.00 3.82 9.45
N PHE A 107 2.44 5.05 9.70
CA PHE A 107 3.48 5.69 8.92
C PHE A 107 4.81 4.91 8.97
N LEU A 108 5.29 4.52 10.14
CA LEU A 108 6.57 3.80 10.29
C LEU A 108 6.54 2.45 9.58
N ILE A 109 5.41 1.73 9.66
CA ILE A 109 5.20 0.47 8.92
C ILE A 109 5.29 0.70 7.42
N LEU A 110 4.56 1.68 6.88
CA LEU A 110 4.61 2.01 5.46
C LEU A 110 6.01 2.44 5.00
N ALA A 111 6.71 3.24 5.81
CA ALA A 111 8.05 3.72 5.52
C ALA A 111 9.12 2.60 5.56
N MET A 112 8.88 1.51 6.27
CA MET A 112 9.76 0.34 6.28
C MET A 112 9.63 -0.53 5.01
N MET A 113 8.51 -0.48 4.29
CA MET A 113 8.31 -1.25 3.04
C MET A 113 9.41 -1.04 1.99
N PRO A 114 9.77 0.22 1.61
CA PRO A 114 10.88 0.44 0.68
C PRO A 114 12.23 0.04 1.26
N LEU A 115 12.46 0.16 2.57
CA LEU A 115 13.72 -0.24 3.22
C LEU A 115 13.93 -1.75 3.15
N MET A 116 12.86 -2.54 3.34
CA MET A 116 12.89 -4.00 3.16
C MET A 116 13.34 -4.39 1.76
N SER A 117 12.89 -3.65 0.74
CA SER A 117 13.25 -3.90 -0.66
C SER A 117 14.68 -3.48 -0.96
N ASN A 118 15.10 -2.31 -0.47
CA ASN A 118 16.47 -1.83 -0.60
C ASN A 118 17.47 -2.77 0.06
N MET A 119 17.12 -3.37 1.20
CA MET A 119 17.97 -4.35 1.87
C MET A 119 18.16 -5.63 1.04
N GLY A 120 17.10 -6.13 0.40
CA GLY A 120 17.20 -7.27 -0.51
C GLY A 120 18.09 -6.98 -1.72
N MET A 121 17.91 -5.80 -2.32
CA MET A 121 18.74 -5.34 -3.44
C MET A 121 20.21 -5.16 -3.04
N ALA A 122 20.49 -4.62 -1.84
CA ALA A 122 21.84 -4.47 -1.32
C ALA A 122 22.54 -5.83 -1.16
N TYR A 123 21.86 -6.86 -0.64
CA TYR A 123 22.41 -8.21 -0.58
C TYR A 123 22.72 -8.78 -1.97
N MET A 124 21.80 -8.61 -2.93
CA MET A 124 22.04 -9.07 -4.31
C MET A 124 23.24 -8.37 -4.96
N GLN A 125 23.41 -7.06 -4.74
CA GLN A 125 24.55 -6.28 -5.24
C GLN A 125 25.87 -6.69 -4.59
N ALA A 126 25.84 -7.09 -3.31
CA ALA A 126 26.99 -7.63 -2.60
C ALA A 126 27.38 -9.07 -3.02
N GLY A 127 26.71 -9.65 -4.01
CA GLY A 127 26.97 -11.01 -4.49
C GLY A 127 26.37 -12.11 -3.60
N GLU A 128 25.55 -11.75 -2.61
CA GLU A 128 24.88 -12.74 -1.76
C GLU A 128 23.79 -13.47 -2.53
N LYS A 129 23.61 -14.76 -2.23
CA LYS A 129 22.57 -15.60 -2.83
C LYS A 129 21.21 -15.31 -2.20
N VAL A 130 20.69 -14.10 -2.42
CA VAL A 130 19.37 -13.63 -1.98
C VAL A 130 18.45 -13.50 -3.18
N ASN A 131 17.23 -14.03 -3.06
CA ASN A 131 16.17 -13.86 -4.05
C ASN A 131 15.07 -12.98 -3.46
N TYR A 132 15.07 -11.71 -3.88
CA TYR A 132 14.08 -10.71 -3.46
C TYR A 132 12.66 -11.10 -3.82
N GLY A 133 12.43 -11.60 -5.04
CA GLY A 133 11.10 -11.98 -5.51
C GLY A 133 10.46 -13.06 -4.65
N VAL A 134 11.23 -14.10 -4.29
CA VAL A 134 10.77 -15.16 -3.38
C VAL A 134 10.46 -14.60 -1.99
N ALA A 135 11.34 -13.77 -1.43
CA ALA A 135 11.12 -13.20 -0.09
C ALA A 135 9.91 -12.27 -0.04
N ARG A 136 9.73 -11.43 -1.06
CA ARG A 136 8.57 -10.54 -1.19
C ARG A 136 7.28 -11.34 -1.38
N GLY A 137 7.30 -12.40 -2.19
CA GLY A 137 6.18 -13.31 -2.40
C GLY A 137 5.74 -14.02 -1.12
N MET A 138 6.70 -14.53 -0.34
CA MET A 138 6.43 -15.07 0.99
C MET A 138 5.83 -14.01 1.92
N GLY A 139 6.29 -12.75 1.84
CA GLY A 139 5.69 -11.62 2.54
C GLY A 139 4.21 -11.43 2.22
N SER A 140 3.82 -11.44 0.94
CA SER A 140 2.39 -11.36 0.55
C SER A 140 1.58 -12.54 1.06
N PHE A 141 2.15 -13.75 1.02
CA PHE A 141 1.51 -14.94 1.59
C PHE A 141 1.28 -14.78 3.10
N SER A 142 2.27 -14.26 3.83
CA SER A 142 2.13 -13.94 5.26
C SER A 142 1.00 -12.95 5.51
N TYR A 143 0.95 -11.84 4.76
CA TYR A 143 -0.10 -10.84 4.90
C TYR A 143 -1.49 -11.45 4.71
N ALA A 144 -1.69 -12.23 3.65
CA ALA A 144 -2.97 -12.87 3.37
C ALA A 144 -3.38 -13.84 4.50
N VAL A 145 -2.49 -14.75 4.89
CA VAL A 145 -2.78 -15.73 5.97
C VAL A 145 -3.02 -15.03 7.30
N SER A 146 -2.21 -14.02 7.64
CA SER A 146 -2.43 -13.19 8.82
C SER A 146 -3.79 -12.49 8.78
N ALA A 147 -4.24 -12.03 7.62
CA ALA A 147 -5.54 -11.39 7.49
C ALA A 147 -6.70 -12.34 7.84
N ALA A 148 -6.65 -13.59 7.37
CA ALA A 148 -7.65 -14.59 7.74
C ALA A 148 -7.58 -14.98 9.23
N LEU A 149 -6.37 -15.18 9.77
CA LEU A 149 -6.16 -15.54 11.17
C LEU A 149 -6.61 -14.42 12.12
N PHE A 150 -6.21 -13.17 11.86
CA PHE A 150 -6.63 -12.05 12.68
C PHE A 150 -8.14 -11.84 12.62
N GLY A 151 -8.80 -12.11 11.50
CA GLY A 151 -10.26 -12.01 11.40
C GLY A 151 -10.95 -12.95 12.37
N TYR A 152 -10.51 -14.21 12.41
CA TYR A 152 -10.99 -15.18 13.38
C TYR A 152 -10.72 -14.77 14.84
N PHE A 153 -9.49 -14.32 15.14
CA PHE A 153 -9.16 -13.98 16.53
C PHE A 153 -9.78 -12.68 17.01
N THR A 154 -9.88 -11.66 16.16
CA THR A 154 -10.50 -10.37 16.52
C THR A 154 -12.00 -10.52 16.75
N GLU A 155 -12.70 -11.37 16.00
CA GLU A 155 -14.11 -11.69 16.23
C GLU A 155 -14.35 -12.26 17.63
N SER A 156 -13.44 -13.11 18.12
CA SER A 156 -13.60 -13.81 19.41
C SER A 156 -13.03 -13.05 20.61
N ALA A 157 -11.97 -12.26 20.44
CA ALA A 157 -11.16 -11.69 21.51
C ALA A 157 -10.93 -10.17 21.40
N GLY A 158 -11.51 -9.52 20.39
CA GLY A 158 -11.42 -8.08 20.15
C GLY A 158 -10.13 -7.64 19.43
N GLY A 159 -10.11 -6.37 19.07
CA GLY A 159 -9.06 -5.72 18.28
C GLY A 159 -7.71 -5.62 18.99
N ASP A 160 -7.64 -5.74 20.33
CA ASP A 160 -6.36 -5.74 21.05
C ASP A 160 -5.47 -6.94 20.65
N VAL A 161 -6.05 -8.02 20.09
CA VAL A 161 -5.28 -9.14 19.53
C VAL A 161 -4.24 -8.67 18.52
N VAL A 162 -4.59 -7.74 17.63
CA VAL A 162 -3.65 -7.29 16.59
C VAL A 162 -2.53 -6.43 17.16
N LEU A 163 -2.79 -5.72 18.26
CA LEU A 163 -1.75 -5.01 19.00
C LEU A 163 -0.74 -5.99 19.61
N TYR A 164 -1.20 -7.06 20.27
CA TYR A 164 -0.33 -8.09 20.84
C TYR A 164 0.44 -8.87 19.77
N ALA A 165 -0.21 -9.19 18.65
CA ALA A 165 0.44 -9.82 17.51
C ALA A 165 1.55 -8.92 16.94
N CYS A 166 1.33 -7.62 16.83
CA CYS A 166 2.34 -6.66 16.41
C CYS A 166 3.53 -6.59 17.38
N LEU A 167 3.28 -6.59 18.69
CA LEU A 167 4.35 -6.63 19.71
C LEU A 167 5.19 -7.91 19.59
N GLY A 168 4.55 -9.08 19.54
CA GLY A 168 5.25 -10.36 19.40
C GLY A 168 6.05 -10.44 18.10
N ALA A 169 5.42 -10.11 16.98
CA ALA A 169 6.07 -10.08 15.66
C ALA A 169 7.23 -9.07 15.63
N GLY A 170 7.05 -7.86 16.19
CA GLY A 170 8.10 -6.85 16.24
C GLY A 170 9.31 -7.26 17.06
N ILE A 171 9.12 -7.93 18.20
CA ILE A 171 10.23 -8.46 19.01
C ILE A 171 10.99 -9.53 18.22
N LEU A 172 10.28 -10.50 17.62
CA LEU A 172 10.90 -11.53 16.78
C LEU A 172 11.62 -10.93 15.57
N GLY A 173 11.02 -9.94 14.93
CA GLY A 173 11.60 -9.20 13.81
C GLY A 173 12.88 -8.49 14.19
N LEU A 174 12.91 -7.82 15.35
CA LEU A 174 14.08 -7.14 15.87
C LEU A 174 15.21 -8.13 16.18
N LEU A 175 14.91 -9.25 16.84
CA LEU A 175 15.88 -10.31 17.13
C LEU A 175 16.48 -10.89 15.84
N LEU A 176 15.68 -11.13 14.81
CA LEU A 176 16.18 -11.59 13.51
C LEU A 176 17.03 -10.52 12.82
N LEU A 177 16.60 -9.26 12.88
CA LEU A 177 17.27 -8.13 12.22
C LEU A 177 18.65 -7.86 12.83
N VAL A 178 18.80 -7.93 14.15
CA VAL A 178 20.11 -7.79 14.83
C VAL A 178 21.08 -8.89 14.39
N ASN A 179 20.58 -10.08 14.12
CA ASN A 179 21.35 -11.23 13.66
C ASN A 179 21.62 -11.25 12.15
N MET A 180 21.19 -10.24 11.40
CA MET A 180 21.46 -10.09 9.97
C MET A 180 22.79 -9.35 9.73
N PRO A 181 23.58 -9.74 8.71
CA PRO A 181 24.82 -9.05 8.38
C PRO A 181 24.54 -7.61 7.94
N GLU A 182 25.31 -6.66 8.47
CA GLU A 182 25.27 -5.27 8.01
C GLU A 182 26.12 -5.16 6.75
N LEU A 183 25.50 -4.68 5.67
CA LEU A 183 26.25 -4.34 4.47
C LEU A 183 26.77 -2.91 4.57
N PRO A 184 28.01 -2.64 4.12
CA PRO A 184 28.49 -1.30 3.96
C PRO A 184 27.58 -0.56 2.97
N VAL A 185 27.12 0.63 3.38
CA VAL A 185 26.34 1.51 2.51
C VAL A 185 27.32 2.19 1.55
N GLU A 186 27.23 1.90 0.25
CA GLU A 186 27.92 2.70 -0.76
C GLU A 186 27.35 4.12 -0.73
N ARG A 187 28.12 5.06 -0.19
CA ARG A 187 27.77 6.48 -0.15
C ARG A 187 28.07 7.10 -1.51
N LYS A 188 27.13 6.99 -2.44
CA LYS A 188 27.17 7.79 -3.67
C LYS A 188 26.63 9.19 -3.38
N GLU A 189 27.28 10.21 -3.94
CA GLU A 189 26.76 11.57 -3.93
C GLU A 189 25.37 11.59 -4.57
N GLN A 190 24.38 12.08 -3.83
CA GLN A 190 23.05 12.26 -4.38
C GLN A 190 23.03 13.49 -5.30
N PRO A 191 22.34 13.42 -6.46
CA PRO A 191 22.02 14.62 -7.21
C PRO A 191 21.21 15.59 -6.34
N GLU A 192 21.54 16.88 -6.44
CA GLU A 192 20.92 17.98 -5.70
C GLU A 192 19.38 18.00 -5.74
N SER A 193 18.80 18.69 -4.75
CA SER A 193 17.37 18.92 -4.51
C SER A 193 16.50 18.95 -5.79
N MET A 194 15.74 17.86 -5.97
CA MET A 194 14.83 17.62 -7.08
C MET A 194 13.58 18.53 -7.13
N LYS A 195 13.30 19.31 -6.08
CA LYS A 195 12.04 20.08 -5.97
C LYS A 195 11.85 21.10 -7.08
N GLY A 196 12.92 21.84 -7.45
CA GLY A 196 12.86 22.85 -8.51
C GLY A 196 12.78 22.27 -9.93
N LYS A 197 13.29 21.05 -10.14
CA LYS A 197 13.22 20.33 -11.43
C LYS A 197 11.95 19.51 -11.59
N TYR A 198 11.29 19.09 -10.51
CA TYR A 198 10.12 18.20 -10.56
C TYR A 198 8.98 18.75 -11.42
N PHE A 199 8.45 19.92 -11.10
CA PHE A 199 7.29 20.49 -11.79
C PHE A 199 7.57 20.78 -13.27
N LYS A 200 8.77 21.31 -13.57
CA LYS A 200 9.19 21.57 -14.96
C LYS A 200 9.33 20.29 -15.77
N THR A 201 9.84 19.22 -15.15
CA THR A 201 10.09 17.94 -15.82
C THR A 201 8.81 17.16 -16.02
N MET A 202 7.98 17.03 -14.98
CA MET A 202 6.70 16.32 -15.06
C MET A 202 5.68 17.06 -15.92
N GLY A 203 5.76 18.40 -16.02
CA GLY A 203 4.95 19.20 -16.94
C GLY A 203 5.12 18.84 -18.43
N LYS A 204 6.25 18.21 -18.81
CA LYS A 204 6.46 17.65 -20.15
C LYS A 204 5.54 16.45 -20.42
N TYR A 205 5.22 15.67 -19.39
CA TYR A 205 4.53 14.38 -19.48
C TYR A 205 3.05 14.49 -19.07
N LYS A 206 2.31 15.42 -19.69
CA LYS A 206 0.90 15.71 -19.33
C LYS A 206 -0.02 14.49 -19.40
N SER A 207 0.14 13.62 -20.40
CA SER A 207 -0.67 12.40 -20.52
C SER A 207 -0.38 11.39 -19.41
N PHE A 208 0.88 11.31 -18.96
CA PHE A 208 1.26 10.46 -17.83
C PHE A 208 0.66 11.00 -16.53
N LEU A 209 0.78 12.30 -16.26
CA LEU A 209 0.14 12.93 -15.10
C LEU A 209 -1.38 12.79 -15.11
N GLY A 210 -2.01 12.89 -16.28
CA GLY A 210 -3.45 12.63 -16.44
C GLY A 210 -3.83 11.20 -16.07
N ILE A 211 -3.05 10.20 -16.49
CA ILE A 211 -3.24 8.80 -16.10
C ILE A 211 -3.08 8.64 -14.59
N LEU A 212 -2.04 9.24 -13.99
CA LEU A 212 -1.83 9.19 -12.54
C LEU A 212 -2.96 9.85 -11.76
N THR A 213 -3.51 10.96 -12.26
CA THR A 213 -4.65 11.65 -11.65
C THR A 213 -5.90 10.77 -11.68
N GLY A 214 -6.16 10.10 -12.81
CA GLY A 214 -7.28 9.18 -12.92
C GLY A 214 -7.13 7.96 -12.00
N PHE A 215 -5.93 7.38 -11.90
CA PHE A 215 -5.65 6.32 -10.94
C PHE A 215 -5.68 6.80 -9.49
N ALA A 216 -5.28 8.04 -9.19
CA ALA A 216 -5.40 8.62 -7.84
C ALA A 216 -6.86 8.67 -7.39
N LEU A 217 -7.78 9.09 -8.26
CA LEU A 217 -9.22 9.10 -7.97
C LEU A 217 -9.81 7.68 -7.86
N ALA A 218 -9.46 6.79 -8.79
CA ALA A 218 -9.91 5.41 -8.74
C ALA A 218 -9.39 4.67 -7.49
N PHE A 219 -8.15 4.95 -7.10
CA PHE A 219 -7.56 4.39 -5.90
C PHE A 219 -8.11 5.03 -4.63
N ALA A 220 -8.47 6.32 -4.63
CA ALA A 220 -9.16 6.92 -3.51
C ALA A 220 -10.49 6.21 -3.19
N ALA A 221 -11.26 5.87 -4.23
CA ALA A 221 -12.46 5.05 -4.10
C ALA A 221 -12.14 3.69 -3.46
N THR A 222 -11.10 3.01 -3.95
CA THR A 222 -10.65 1.73 -3.41
C THR A 222 -10.19 1.82 -1.96
N THR A 223 -9.40 2.83 -1.60
CA THR A 223 -8.90 3.04 -0.24
C THR A 223 -10.04 3.35 0.73
N ALA A 224 -11.07 4.10 0.31
CA ALA A 224 -12.26 4.30 1.13
C ALA A 224 -12.96 2.96 1.41
N LEU A 225 -13.18 2.14 0.37
CA LEU A 225 -13.78 0.81 0.55
C LEU A 225 -12.95 -0.10 1.46
N GLU A 226 -11.63 -0.15 1.29
CA GLU A 226 -10.75 -1.00 2.10
C GLU A 226 -10.67 -0.53 3.56
N THR A 227 -10.57 0.78 3.79
CA THR A 227 -10.49 1.32 5.15
C THR A 227 -11.77 1.09 5.94
N TYR A 228 -12.92 1.19 5.28
CA TYR A 228 -14.22 1.02 5.92
C TYR A 228 -14.85 -0.34 5.60
N LEU A 229 -14.07 -1.31 5.11
CA LEU A 229 -14.55 -2.63 4.70
C LEU A 229 -15.31 -3.33 5.82
N ILE A 230 -14.84 -3.21 7.07
CA ILE A 230 -15.54 -3.81 8.21
C ILE A 230 -16.97 -3.28 8.36
N HIS A 231 -17.20 -1.99 8.09
CA HIS A 231 -18.56 -1.42 8.13
C HIS A 231 -19.44 -1.97 7.01
N ILE A 232 -18.86 -2.22 5.83
CA ILE A 232 -19.56 -2.83 4.69
C ILE A 232 -19.92 -4.28 5.01
N VAL A 233 -18.98 -5.05 5.56
CA VAL A 233 -19.17 -6.44 5.98
C VAL A 233 -20.28 -6.52 7.03
N ASN A 234 -20.24 -5.67 8.05
CA ASN A 234 -21.26 -5.63 9.10
C ASN A 234 -22.65 -5.26 8.55
N HIS A 235 -22.72 -4.33 7.60
CA HIS A 235 -23.97 -3.96 6.94
C HIS A 235 -24.60 -5.14 6.16
N LEU A 236 -23.78 -6.06 5.65
CA LEU A 236 -24.21 -7.26 4.95
C LEU A 236 -24.42 -8.48 5.87
N GLY A 237 -24.36 -8.28 7.19
CA GLY A 237 -24.57 -9.32 8.19
C GLY A 237 -23.35 -10.20 8.49
N GLY A 238 -22.15 -9.78 8.08
CA GLY A 238 -20.89 -10.42 8.47
C GLY A 238 -20.28 -9.81 9.73
N GLY A 239 -19.06 -10.27 10.07
CA GLY A 239 -18.23 -9.76 11.16
C GLY A 239 -16.74 -9.79 10.80
N ASP A 240 -15.88 -9.67 11.80
CA ASP A 240 -14.43 -9.56 11.64
C ASP A 240 -13.81 -10.74 10.87
N PHE A 241 -14.37 -11.95 11.01
CA PHE A 241 -13.95 -13.10 10.22
C PHE A 241 -14.13 -12.87 8.72
N PHE A 242 -15.31 -12.40 8.28
CA PHE A 242 -15.57 -12.11 6.87
C PHE A 242 -14.76 -10.91 6.36
N PHE A 243 -14.47 -9.92 7.22
CA PHE A 243 -13.52 -8.86 6.92
C PHE A 243 -12.12 -9.44 6.63
N GLY A 244 -11.64 -10.35 7.48
CA GLY A 244 -10.36 -11.03 7.29
C GLY A 244 -10.30 -11.86 6.00
N ILE A 245 -11.38 -12.57 5.67
CA ILE A 245 -11.51 -13.29 4.40
C ILE A 245 -11.53 -12.33 3.20
N GLY A 246 -12.14 -11.16 3.33
CA GLY A 246 -12.12 -10.10 2.32
C GLY A 246 -10.69 -9.62 2.03
N ILE A 247 -9.95 -9.24 3.07
CA ILE A 247 -8.54 -8.82 2.95
C ILE A 247 -7.67 -9.96 2.40
N PHE A 248 -7.86 -11.20 2.85
CA PHE A 248 -7.17 -12.37 2.30
C PHE A 248 -7.42 -12.49 0.79
N SER A 249 -8.68 -12.39 0.36
CA SER A 249 -9.08 -12.52 -1.04
C SER A 249 -8.46 -11.43 -1.91
N ALA A 250 -8.46 -10.19 -1.41
CA ALA A 250 -7.82 -9.06 -2.06
C ALA A 250 -6.30 -9.27 -2.20
N ALA A 251 -5.60 -9.60 -1.11
CA ALA A 251 -4.15 -9.79 -1.11
C ALA A 251 -3.70 -11.02 -1.93
N ALA A 252 -4.46 -12.12 -1.88
CA ALA A 252 -4.18 -13.33 -2.65
C ALA A 252 -4.34 -13.06 -4.16
N SER A 253 -5.45 -12.42 -4.56
CA SER A 253 -5.69 -12.08 -5.97
C SER A 253 -4.64 -11.10 -6.51
N GLU A 254 -4.21 -10.13 -5.70
CA GLU A 254 -3.12 -9.21 -6.01
C GLU A 254 -1.81 -9.95 -6.30
N GLY A 255 -1.39 -10.84 -5.39
CA GLY A 255 -0.17 -11.62 -5.56
C GLY A 255 -0.17 -12.46 -6.84
N VAL A 256 -1.30 -13.12 -7.14
CA VAL A 256 -1.47 -13.91 -8.36
C VAL A 256 -1.38 -13.01 -9.60
N MET A 257 -2.06 -11.87 -9.62
CA MET A 257 -2.07 -10.99 -10.80
C MET A 257 -0.69 -10.35 -11.06
N MET A 258 0.03 -9.98 -10.01
CA MET A 258 1.41 -9.50 -10.14
C MET A 258 2.32 -10.58 -10.76
N ALA A 259 2.19 -11.84 -10.32
CA ALA A 259 2.97 -12.96 -10.87
C ALA A 259 2.63 -13.26 -12.36
N LEU A 260 1.38 -13.05 -12.77
CA LEU A 260 0.94 -13.24 -14.15
C LEU A 260 1.29 -12.07 -15.08
N THR A 261 1.60 -10.89 -14.54
CA THR A 261 1.84 -9.68 -15.34
C THR A 261 2.95 -9.82 -16.40
N PRO A 262 4.12 -10.45 -16.12
CA PRO A 262 5.14 -10.66 -17.14
C PRO A 262 4.64 -11.48 -18.34
N LEU A 263 3.73 -12.43 -18.12
CA LEU A 263 3.13 -13.24 -19.20
C LEU A 263 2.18 -12.40 -20.06
N LEU A 264 1.43 -11.50 -19.43
CA LEU A 264 0.54 -10.58 -20.15
C LEU A 264 1.33 -9.57 -20.98
N LEU A 265 2.44 -9.04 -20.45
CA LEU A 265 3.30 -8.09 -21.16
C LEU A 265 3.98 -8.69 -22.40
N ARG A 266 4.07 -10.03 -22.51
CA ARG A 266 4.52 -10.70 -23.75
C ARG A 266 3.51 -10.56 -24.89
N ARG A 267 2.22 -10.36 -24.58
CA ARG A 267 1.12 -10.33 -25.56
C ARG A 267 0.49 -8.94 -25.72
N TYR A 268 0.50 -8.13 -24.66
CA TYR A 268 -0.20 -6.85 -24.59
C TYR A 268 0.75 -5.72 -24.20
N LYS A 269 0.46 -4.51 -24.68
CA LYS A 269 1.24 -3.31 -24.34
C LYS A 269 0.90 -2.83 -22.93
N SER A 270 1.88 -2.23 -22.26
CA SER A 270 1.71 -1.60 -20.93
C SER A 270 0.46 -0.70 -20.85
N ILE A 271 0.30 0.20 -21.82
CA ILE A 271 -0.84 1.14 -21.91
C ILE A 271 -2.19 0.44 -22.08
N GLN A 272 -2.25 -0.74 -22.71
CA GLN A 272 -3.49 -1.52 -22.84
C GLN A 272 -3.86 -2.15 -21.49
N LEU A 273 -2.87 -2.72 -20.80
CA LEU A 273 -3.07 -3.32 -19.48
C LEU A 273 -3.45 -2.28 -18.42
N LEU A 274 -2.91 -1.05 -18.49
CA LEU A 274 -3.39 0.07 -17.67
C LEU A 274 -4.87 0.40 -17.94
N GLY A 275 -5.30 0.34 -19.20
CA GLY A 275 -6.72 0.48 -19.55
C GLY A 275 -7.60 -0.62 -18.94
N VAL A 276 -7.13 -1.87 -18.95
CA VAL A 276 -7.82 -3.00 -18.30
C VAL A 276 -7.93 -2.79 -16.79
N SER A 277 -6.84 -2.41 -16.14
CA SER A 277 -6.82 -2.09 -14.70
C SER A 277 -7.81 -0.96 -14.36
N ALA A 278 -7.86 0.11 -15.15
CA ALA A 278 -8.80 1.21 -14.94
C ALA A 278 -10.27 0.78 -15.08
N ALA A 279 -10.59 -0.07 -16.05
CA ALA A 279 -11.92 -0.65 -16.17
C ALA A 279 -12.25 -1.57 -14.98
N ALA A 280 -11.28 -2.38 -14.54
CA ALA A 280 -11.43 -3.26 -13.39
C ALA A 280 -11.67 -2.50 -12.09
N PHE A 281 -11.06 -1.32 -11.88
CA PHE A 281 -11.37 -0.47 -10.73
C PHE A 281 -12.84 -0.05 -10.69
N ILE A 282 -13.42 0.36 -11.82
CA ILE A 282 -14.85 0.70 -11.91
C ILE A 282 -15.70 -0.51 -11.53
N VAL A 283 -15.46 -1.65 -12.20
CA VAL A 283 -16.25 -2.87 -11.97
C VAL A 283 -16.14 -3.33 -10.52
N ARG A 284 -14.92 -3.41 -9.98
CA ARG A 284 -14.66 -3.79 -8.58
C ARG A 284 -15.43 -2.91 -7.61
N ASN A 285 -15.24 -1.59 -7.70
CA ASN A 285 -15.76 -0.67 -6.70
C ASN A 285 -17.29 -0.60 -6.76
N PHE A 286 -17.87 -0.68 -7.96
CA PHE A 286 -19.33 -0.79 -8.11
C PHE A 286 -19.86 -2.11 -7.58
N LEU A 287 -19.17 -3.23 -7.83
CA LEU A 287 -19.56 -4.53 -7.34
C LEU A 287 -19.60 -4.58 -5.81
N ILE A 288 -18.62 -3.95 -5.14
CA ILE A 288 -18.58 -3.81 -3.68
C ILE A 288 -19.71 -2.89 -3.18
N CYS A 289 -19.88 -1.71 -3.77
CA CYS A 289 -20.91 -0.74 -3.34
C CYS A 289 -22.34 -1.25 -3.52
N LEU A 290 -22.58 -2.09 -4.53
CA LEU A 290 -23.89 -2.63 -4.88
C LEU A 290 -24.05 -4.09 -4.44
N ALA A 291 -23.16 -4.61 -3.58
CA ALA A 291 -23.21 -5.99 -3.14
C ALA A 291 -24.48 -6.25 -2.30
N PRO A 292 -25.37 -7.17 -2.72
CA PRO A 292 -26.55 -7.51 -1.92
C PRO A 292 -26.25 -8.53 -0.81
N ASN A 293 -25.07 -9.16 -0.83
CA ASN A 293 -24.64 -10.16 0.14
C ASN A 293 -23.10 -10.27 0.17
N LEU A 294 -22.59 -10.96 1.19
CA LEU A 294 -21.16 -11.19 1.39
C LEU A 294 -20.48 -11.91 0.20
N GLY A 295 -21.19 -12.79 -0.51
CA GLY A 295 -20.62 -13.50 -1.66
C GLY A 295 -20.20 -12.56 -2.80
N ILE A 296 -21.06 -11.59 -3.12
CA ILE A 296 -20.76 -10.57 -4.14
C ILE A 296 -19.68 -9.60 -3.66
N LEU A 297 -19.65 -9.28 -2.35
CA LEU A 297 -18.57 -8.52 -1.75
C LEU A 297 -17.22 -9.22 -1.95
N MET A 298 -17.12 -10.53 -1.66
CA MET A 298 -15.88 -11.30 -1.85
C MET A 298 -15.46 -11.38 -3.33
N ALA A 299 -16.41 -11.48 -4.25
CA ALA A 299 -16.11 -11.39 -5.69
C ALA A 299 -15.52 -10.02 -6.07
N GLY A 300 -16.02 -8.93 -5.45
CA GLY A 300 -15.43 -7.61 -5.53
C GLY A 300 -13.99 -7.57 -5.02
N GLU A 301 -13.73 -8.15 -3.85
CA GLU A 301 -12.37 -8.20 -3.30
C GLU A 301 -11.39 -8.98 -4.17
N LEU A 302 -11.82 -10.08 -4.80
CA LEU A 302 -10.97 -10.82 -5.77
C LEU A 302 -10.62 -10.00 -7.02
N LEU A 303 -11.44 -9.01 -7.40
CA LEU A 303 -11.10 -8.12 -8.51
C LEU A 303 -9.97 -7.14 -8.17
N GLN A 304 -9.54 -7.05 -6.90
CA GLN A 304 -8.38 -6.26 -6.48
C GLN A 304 -7.12 -6.63 -7.28
N GLY A 305 -6.96 -7.93 -7.58
CA GLY A 305 -5.85 -8.38 -8.40
C GLY A 305 -5.80 -7.71 -9.76
N VAL A 306 -6.91 -7.74 -10.50
CA VAL A 306 -7.00 -7.18 -11.87
C VAL A 306 -6.99 -5.65 -11.87
N SER A 307 -7.48 -5.01 -10.80
CA SER A 307 -7.42 -3.56 -10.65
C SER A 307 -6.04 -3.10 -10.15
N TYR A 308 -5.79 -3.18 -8.85
CA TYR A 308 -4.62 -2.61 -8.20
C TYR A 308 -3.36 -3.46 -8.43
N GLY A 309 -3.46 -4.79 -8.35
CA GLY A 309 -2.31 -5.68 -8.58
C GLY A 309 -1.71 -5.51 -9.98
N LEU A 310 -2.57 -5.43 -11.00
CA LEU A 310 -2.15 -5.16 -12.37
C LEU A 310 -1.57 -3.75 -12.54
N LEU A 311 -2.16 -2.72 -11.89
CA LEU A 311 -1.65 -1.35 -11.92
C LEU A 311 -0.21 -1.29 -11.42
N ILE A 312 0.05 -1.80 -10.22
CA ILE A 312 1.37 -1.71 -9.58
C ILE A 312 2.43 -2.47 -10.40
N ALA A 313 2.08 -3.62 -10.97
CA ALA A 313 3.02 -4.39 -11.78
C ALA A 313 3.30 -3.72 -13.15
N VAL A 314 2.30 -3.12 -13.80
CA VAL A 314 2.43 -2.58 -15.17
C VAL A 314 2.97 -1.14 -15.19
N ILE A 315 2.67 -0.33 -14.17
CA ILE A 315 3.03 1.10 -14.18
C ILE A 315 4.54 1.32 -14.27
N ALA A 316 5.35 0.42 -13.70
CA ALA A 316 6.81 0.48 -13.82
C ALA A 316 7.29 0.37 -15.27
N TYR A 317 6.73 -0.57 -16.04
CA TYR A 317 7.03 -0.69 -17.47
C TYR A 317 6.55 0.52 -18.25
N TYR A 318 5.37 1.06 -17.93
CA TYR A 318 4.86 2.25 -18.60
C TYR A 318 5.73 3.50 -18.33
N VAL A 319 6.25 3.66 -17.11
CA VAL A 319 7.22 4.72 -16.78
C VAL A 319 8.48 4.55 -17.63
N ALA A 320 9.05 3.34 -17.67
CA ALA A 320 10.26 3.07 -18.46
C ALA A 320 10.07 3.28 -19.98
N GLU A 321 8.87 3.00 -20.50
CA GLU A 321 8.53 3.22 -21.92
C GLU A 321 8.22 4.68 -22.28
N THR A 322 7.87 5.53 -21.30
CA THR A 322 7.34 6.88 -21.56
C THR A 322 8.32 7.98 -21.16
N LEU A 323 9.09 7.78 -20.09
CA LEU A 323 10.02 8.79 -19.55
C LEU A 323 11.46 8.46 -19.96
N GLN A 324 12.28 9.51 -20.07
CA GLN A 324 13.73 9.38 -20.23
C GLN A 324 14.36 8.71 -19.01
N SER A 325 15.43 7.95 -19.20
CA SER A 325 16.12 7.15 -18.17
C SER A 325 16.47 7.97 -16.93
N GLU A 326 16.90 9.22 -17.11
CA GLU A 326 17.28 10.14 -16.05
C GLU A 326 16.06 10.65 -15.25
N GLU A 327 14.87 10.60 -15.84
CA GLU A 327 13.62 11.13 -15.29
C GLU A 327 12.72 10.01 -14.71
N GLN A 328 13.06 8.72 -14.88
CA GLN A 328 12.26 7.57 -14.40
C GLN A 328 12.09 7.56 -12.87
N ILE A 329 13.11 7.97 -12.12
CA ILE A 329 13.02 8.10 -10.64
C ILE A 329 11.92 9.10 -10.26
N LEU A 330 11.80 10.22 -10.99
CA LEU A 330 10.73 11.19 -10.80
C LEU A 330 9.36 10.61 -11.20
N GLY A 331 9.33 9.78 -12.24
CA GLY A 331 8.13 9.03 -12.65
C GLY A 331 7.60 8.14 -11.53
N HIS A 332 8.45 7.27 -10.97
CA HIS A 332 8.09 6.41 -9.84
C HIS A 332 7.69 7.20 -8.59
N THR A 333 8.41 8.29 -8.31
CA THR A 333 8.06 9.20 -7.21
C THR A 333 6.66 9.79 -7.43
N SER A 334 6.31 10.16 -8.67
CA SER A 334 4.98 10.67 -9.02
C SER A 334 3.88 9.63 -8.85
N VAL A 335 4.13 8.36 -9.21
CA VAL A 335 3.19 7.26 -8.94
C VAL A 335 2.87 7.18 -7.45
N THR A 336 3.91 7.18 -6.60
CA THR A 336 3.74 7.14 -5.14
C THR A 336 2.97 8.35 -4.62
N ILE A 337 3.30 9.56 -5.08
CA ILE A 337 2.63 10.80 -4.64
C ILE A 337 1.15 10.79 -5.03
N PHE A 338 0.83 10.46 -6.28
CA PHE A 338 -0.55 10.54 -6.78
C PHE A 338 -1.42 9.41 -6.23
N VAL A 339 -0.97 8.16 -6.35
CA VAL A 339 -1.79 6.99 -6.03
C VAL A 339 -1.77 6.72 -4.52
N ASN A 340 -0.60 6.35 -3.98
CA ASN A 340 -0.45 5.98 -2.57
C ASN A 340 -0.47 7.17 -1.61
N GLY A 341 -0.37 8.37 -2.15
CA GLY A 341 -0.35 9.61 -1.39
C GLY A 341 -1.69 10.33 -1.43
N ILE A 342 -1.86 11.19 -2.43
CA ILE A 342 -3.05 12.04 -2.59
C ILE A 342 -4.32 11.19 -2.67
N GLY A 343 -4.34 10.17 -3.53
CA GLY A 343 -5.48 9.27 -3.69
C GLY A 343 -5.85 8.56 -2.39
N ALA A 344 -4.88 7.88 -1.77
CA ALA A 344 -5.09 7.17 -0.52
C ALA A 344 -5.52 8.10 0.63
N THR A 345 -4.87 9.26 0.80
CA THR A 345 -5.25 10.25 1.83
C THR A 345 -6.67 10.75 1.59
N PHE A 346 -7.01 11.12 0.36
CA PHE A 346 -8.35 11.59 0.03
C PHE A 346 -9.40 10.52 0.31
N GLY A 347 -9.19 9.28 -0.13
CA GLY A 347 -10.10 8.16 0.12
C GLY A 347 -10.31 7.87 1.60
N ASN A 348 -9.22 7.81 2.37
CA ASN A 348 -9.27 7.61 3.82
C ASN A 348 -10.06 8.72 4.53
N VAL A 349 -9.70 9.98 4.31
CA VAL A 349 -10.31 11.09 5.04
C VAL A 349 -11.73 11.35 4.57
N ALA A 350 -11.95 11.47 3.26
CA ALA A 350 -13.27 11.78 2.72
C ALA A 350 -14.25 10.63 2.95
N GLY A 351 -13.82 9.36 2.81
CA GLY A 351 -14.66 8.20 3.11
C GLY A 351 -15.16 8.23 4.56
N GLY A 352 -14.27 8.51 5.51
CA GLY A 352 -14.62 8.58 6.93
C GLY A 352 -15.57 9.72 7.27
N MET A 353 -15.31 10.91 6.72
CA MET A 353 -16.15 12.08 6.95
C MET A 353 -17.55 11.89 6.36
N LEU A 354 -17.63 11.30 5.16
CA LEU A 354 -18.92 10.97 4.53
C LEU A 354 -19.69 9.95 5.34
N GLN A 355 -19.01 8.89 5.78
CA GLN A 355 -19.64 7.85 6.58
C GLN A 355 -20.14 8.37 7.93
N GLU A 356 -19.36 9.21 8.61
CA GLU A 356 -19.71 9.74 9.93
C GLU A 356 -20.89 10.71 9.87
N HIS A 357 -20.95 11.61 8.88
CA HIS A 357 -21.99 12.65 8.82
C HIS A 357 -23.21 12.27 7.99
N PHE A 358 -23.05 11.42 6.98
CA PHE A 358 -24.09 11.10 5.99
C PHE A 358 -24.36 9.60 5.83
N GLY A 359 -23.63 8.75 6.57
CA GLY A 359 -23.80 7.31 6.56
C GLY A 359 -23.13 6.58 5.38
N LEU A 360 -23.24 5.25 5.40
CA LEU A 360 -22.54 4.35 4.48
C LEU A 360 -22.96 4.53 3.02
N ASN A 361 -24.25 4.81 2.77
CA ASN A 361 -24.78 5.01 1.41
C ASN A 361 -24.20 6.25 0.72
N ALA A 362 -23.95 7.33 1.48
CA ALA A 362 -23.32 8.53 0.94
C ALA A 362 -21.86 8.24 0.53
N MET A 363 -21.15 7.45 1.33
CA MET A 363 -19.82 6.98 0.99
C MET A 363 -19.83 6.14 -0.30
N TYR A 364 -20.79 5.20 -0.45
CA TYR A 364 -20.93 4.41 -1.68
C TYR A 364 -21.16 5.27 -2.91
N GLY A 365 -22.07 6.25 -2.83
CA GLY A 365 -22.31 7.19 -3.93
C GLY A 365 -21.04 7.93 -4.35
N ALA A 366 -20.28 8.44 -3.37
CA ALA A 366 -19.02 9.12 -3.63
C ALA A 366 -17.96 8.20 -4.25
N VAL A 367 -17.81 6.99 -3.72
CA VAL A 367 -16.90 5.95 -4.24
C VAL A 367 -17.23 5.61 -5.69
N CYS A 368 -18.50 5.41 -6.04
CA CYS A 368 -18.92 5.17 -7.41
C CYS A 368 -18.57 6.35 -8.33
N ILE A 369 -18.79 7.60 -7.89
CA ILE A 369 -18.45 8.80 -8.65
C ILE A 369 -16.94 8.91 -8.87
N TRP A 370 -16.13 8.78 -7.82
CA TRP A 370 -14.66 8.88 -7.92
C TRP A 370 -14.08 7.76 -8.79
N SER A 371 -14.60 6.54 -8.64
CA SER A 371 -14.18 5.39 -9.44
C SER A 371 -14.52 5.56 -10.91
N ALA A 372 -15.73 6.03 -11.23
CA ALA A 372 -16.14 6.30 -12.60
C ALA A 372 -15.33 7.46 -13.21
N ALA A 373 -15.19 8.57 -12.48
CA ALA A 373 -14.42 9.72 -12.94
C ALA A 373 -12.95 9.37 -13.21
N GLY A 374 -12.31 8.67 -12.27
CA GLY A 374 -10.91 8.25 -12.39
C GLY A 374 -10.71 7.22 -13.51
N GLY A 375 -11.52 6.15 -13.52
CA GLY A 375 -11.41 5.09 -14.50
C GLY A 375 -11.73 5.55 -15.94
N LEU A 376 -12.79 6.34 -16.13
CA LEU A 376 -13.14 6.89 -17.45
C LEU A 376 -12.09 7.87 -17.97
N LEU A 377 -11.47 8.68 -17.10
CA LEU A 377 -10.36 9.55 -17.47
C LEU A 377 -9.17 8.73 -18.00
N VAL A 378 -8.76 7.67 -17.28
CA VAL A 378 -7.68 6.79 -17.74
C VAL A 378 -8.04 6.12 -19.06
N LEU A 379 -9.25 5.57 -19.18
CA LEU A 379 -9.71 4.94 -20.42
C LEU A 379 -9.71 5.90 -21.62
N ALA A 380 -10.16 7.15 -21.42
CA ALA A 380 -10.13 8.18 -22.44
C ALA A 380 -8.69 8.52 -22.88
N LEU A 381 -7.77 8.67 -21.93
CA LEU A 381 -6.35 8.94 -22.21
C LEU A 381 -5.66 7.77 -22.91
N VAL A 382 -5.92 6.54 -22.45
CA VAL A 382 -5.42 5.30 -23.07
C VAL A 382 -5.87 5.24 -24.54
N ARG A 383 -7.16 5.49 -24.82
CA ARG A 383 -7.69 5.51 -26.19
C ARG A 383 -7.00 6.57 -27.05
N ARG A 384 -6.85 7.80 -26.53
CA ARG A 384 -6.16 8.90 -27.24
C ARG A 384 -4.71 8.55 -27.57
N ILE A 385 -3.95 8.01 -26.60
CA ILE A 385 -2.54 7.62 -26.79
C ILE A 385 -2.43 6.51 -27.83
N GLN A 386 -3.31 5.51 -27.79
CA GLN A 386 -3.31 4.41 -28.75
C GLN A 386 -3.63 4.89 -30.18
N GLN A 387 -4.60 5.80 -30.34
CA GLN A 387 -4.94 6.38 -31.63
C GLN A 387 -3.78 7.21 -32.21
N ALA A 388 -3.12 8.03 -31.38
CA ALA A 388 -1.94 8.79 -31.79
C ALA A 388 -0.79 7.87 -32.25
N ARG A 389 -0.51 6.81 -31.49
CA ARG A 389 0.52 5.80 -31.85
C ARG A 389 0.18 5.02 -33.13
N LYS A 390 -1.11 4.80 -33.44
CA LYS A 390 -1.54 4.18 -34.71
C LYS A 390 -1.35 5.15 -35.89
N ARG A 391 -1.75 6.41 -35.75
CA ARG A 391 -1.58 7.43 -36.79
C ARG A 391 -0.11 7.64 -37.17
N ALA A 392 0.78 7.70 -36.17
CA ALA A 392 2.22 7.84 -36.38
C ALA A 392 2.93 6.61 -37.00
N ARG A 393 2.24 5.47 -37.14
CA ARG A 393 2.77 4.28 -37.86
C ARG A 393 2.29 4.19 -39.31
N ASN A 394 1.26 4.95 -39.65
CA ASN A 394 0.64 4.96 -40.98
C ASN A 394 1.09 6.17 -41.83
N VAL A 395 1.89 7.06 -41.23
CA VAL A 395 2.68 8.12 -41.87
C VAL A 395 4.12 7.65 -41.84
#